data_AF-A0A9N8WXP2-F1
#
_entry.id   AF-A0A9N8WXP2-F1
#
_cell.length_a   1.000
_cell.length_b   1.000
_cell.length_c   1.000
_cell.angle_alpha   90.00
_cell.angle_beta   90.00
_cell.angle_gamma   90.00
#
_symmetry.space_group_name_H-M   'P 1'
#
loop_
_entity.id
_entity.type
_entity.pdbx_description
1 polymer ?
#
loop_
_entity_poly.entity_id
_entity_poly.type
_entity_poly.pdbx_seq_one_letter_code
_entity_poly.pdbx_strand_id
1 'polypeptide(L)'
;MIKDKDSDIRYYAARAIGNQSILSDTTVAALVKLLKHEDNSIRSSAARAIGNQSILSDTTVAALMELIKDEDSSVRSSAARAIGNQSILSDTTVAALVKLLKHEDRSVRYYAARAIGNQSILSDTTVATLVELIKDKDSDIRYYAARAIGNQSILSDTTVAALIKLLKHEDRSVRYHAAEAVGNEPTLIGRIAEVLGLSAQSQSQTPGATQTLRHIQHIEPLYKSFLRQGFKQQFSLYNSDSLLIINQSSGLRMALLDKNKDAFRVSVRNGQRELREAYDYLIWESLEGMSSQEQVSRFVGRL
;
A
#
# COMPACT_ATOMS: atom_id res chain seq x y z
N MET A 1 29.33 -6.58 -28.52
CA MET A 1 27.90 -6.21 -28.37
C MET A 1 27.63 -5.31 -27.17
N ILE A 2 27.72 -5.73 -25.90
CA ILE A 2 27.52 -4.76 -24.77
C ILE A 2 28.59 -3.67 -24.69
N LYS A 3 29.82 -3.95 -25.15
CA LYS A 3 30.93 -2.99 -25.24
C LYS A 3 31.06 -2.34 -26.62
N ASP A 4 30.03 -2.45 -27.47
CA ASP A 4 30.08 -1.87 -28.81
C ASP A 4 30.14 -0.34 -28.76
N LYS A 5 30.67 0.31 -29.79
CA LYS A 5 30.73 1.78 -29.89
C LYS A 5 29.38 2.38 -30.27
N ASP A 6 28.52 1.61 -30.93
CA ASP A 6 27.18 2.02 -31.32
C ASP A 6 26.18 1.89 -30.15
N SER A 7 25.44 2.95 -29.84
CA SER A 7 24.44 3.00 -28.76
C SER A 7 23.25 2.09 -29.00
N ASP A 8 22.79 1.95 -30.24
CA ASP A 8 21.66 1.10 -30.58
C ASP A 8 22.05 -0.37 -30.41
N ILE A 9 23.27 -0.74 -30.84
CA ILE A 9 23.81 -2.09 -30.62
C ILE A 9 23.92 -2.38 -29.11
N ARG A 10 24.36 -1.41 -28.29
CA ARG A 10 24.38 -1.56 -26.83
C ARG A 10 22.97 -1.73 -26.25
N TYR A 11 22.01 -0.93 -26.70
CA TYR A 11 20.61 -1.00 -26.26
C TYR A 11 19.99 -2.38 -26.58
N TYR A 12 20.07 -2.83 -27.83
CA TYR A 12 19.51 -4.12 -28.23
C TYR A 12 20.23 -5.28 -27.54
N ALA A 13 21.56 -5.18 -27.33
CA ALA A 13 22.30 -6.16 -26.57
C ALA A 13 21.84 -6.23 -25.09
N ALA A 14 21.72 -5.08 -24.41
CA ALA A 14 21.23 -5.04 -23.03
C ALA A 14 19.80 -5.57 -22.92
N ARG A 15 18.93 -5.22 -23.88
CA ARG A 15 17.54 -5.69 -23.93
C ARG A 15 17.45 -7.20 -24.20
N ALA A 16 18.25 -7.73 -25.13
CA ALA A 16 18.27 -9.16 -25.45
C ALA A 16 18.82 -10.00 -24.27
N ILE A 17 19.86 -9.50 -23.61
CA ILE A 17 20.47 -10.14 -22.43
C ILE A 17 19.54 -10.09 -21.23
N GLY A 18 18.76 -9.02 -21.07
CA GLY A 18 17.77 -8.93 -20.00
C GLY A 18 16.69 -10.02 -20.03
N ASN A 19 16.49 -10.71 -21.16
CA ASN A 19 15.55 -11.83 -21.24
C ASN A 19 16.14 -13.15 -20.72
N GLN A 20 17.42 -13.17 -20.31
CA GLN A 20 18.06 -14.33 -19.71
C GLN A 20 17.81 -14.33 -18.19
N SER A 21 17.40 -15.48 -17.67
CA SER A 21 17.08 -15.66 -16.24
C SER A 21 18.31 -15.69 -15.35
N ILE A 22 19.47 -16.10 -15.88
CA ILE A 22 20.74 -16.17 -15.15
C ILE A 22 21.84 -15.59 -16.04
N LEU A 23 22.51 -14.57 -15.53
CA LEU A 23 23.65 -13.91 -16.16
C LEU A 23 24.94 -14.30 -15.45
N SER A 24 26.04 -14.36 -16.21
CA SER A 24 27.37 -14.49 -15.61
C SER A 24 27.78 -13.21 -14.90
N ASP A 25 28.62 -13.32 -13.87
CA ASP A 25 29.15 -12.16 -13.12
C ASP A 25 29.80 -11.12 -14.04
N THR A 26 30.53 -11.57 -15.07
CA THR A 26 31.12 -10.70 -16.10
C THR A 26 30.06 -9.89 -16.85
N THR A 27 28.89 -10.49 -17.11
CA THR A 27 27.78 -9.82 -17.79
C THR A 27 27.10 -8.83 -16.87
N VAL A 28 26.86 -9.22 -15.60
CA VAL A 28 26.32 -8.30 -14.58
C VAL A 28 27.26 -7.11 -14.40
N ALA A 29 28.56 -7.32 -14.28
CA ALA A 29 29.56 -6.25 -14.16
C ALA A 29 29.55 -5.32 -15.40
N ALA A 30 29.33 -5.86 -16.60
CA ALA A 30 29.21 -5.05 -17.80
C ALA A 30 27.91 -4.23 -17.82
N LEU A 31 26.79 -4.79 -17.37
CA LEU A 31 25.52 -4.07 -17.21
C LEU A 31 25.62 -2.98 -16.13
N VAL A 32 26.31 -3.24 -15.01
CA VAL A 32 26.56 -2.24 -13.96
C VAL A 32 27.32 -1.03 -14.50
N LYS A 33 28.24 -1.23 -15.46
CA LYS A 33 28.90 -0.10 -16.15
C LYS A 33 27.92 0.70 -17.01
N LEU A 34 26.98 0.02 -17.68
CA LEU A 34 25.95 0.68 -18.49
C LEU A 34 24.93 1.48 -17.67
N LEU A 35 24.84 1.25 -16.36
CA LEU A 35 24.04 2.10 -15.47
C LEU A 35 24.53 3.56 -15.44
N LYS A 36 25.77 3.83 -15.84
CA LYS A 36 26.34 5.20 -15.90
C LYS A 36 26.42 5.76 -17.32
N HIS A 37 25.71 5.15 -18.27
CA HIS A 37 25.73 5.58 -19.66
C HIS A 37 25.02 6.93 -19.85
N GLU A 38 25.48 7.76 -20.80
CA GLU A 38 24.89 9.08 -21.08
C GLU A 38 23.42 9.00 -21.54
N ASP A 39 23.11 8.02 -22.39
CA ASP A 39 21.76 7.71 -22.86
C ASP A 39 20.90 7.04 -21.76
N ASN A 40 19.80 7.69 -21.40
CA ASN A 40 18.80 7.19 -20.44
C ASN A 40 18.18 5.84 -20.85
N SER A 41 18.02 5.58 -22.15
CA SER A 41 17.41 4.34 -22.66
C SER A 41 18.33 3.14 -22.42
N ILE A 42 19.65 3.36 -22.48
CA ILE A 42 20.66 2.37 -22.13
C ILE A 42 20.69 2.15 -20.62
N ARG A 43 20.71 3.22 -19.81
CA ARG A 43 20.65 3.09 -18.34
C ARG A 43 19.42 2.30 -17.87
N SER A 44 18.25 2.68 -18.38
CA SER A 44 16.97 2.04 -18.08
C SER A 44 16.96 0.56 -18.49
N SER A 45 17.48 0.25 -19.69
CA SER A 45 17.56 -1.14 -20.16
C SER A 45 18.54 -1.99 -19.36
N ALA A 46 19.69 -1.42 -18.95
CA ALA A 46 20.64 -2.09 -18.07
C ALA A 46 20.03 -2.36 -16.69
N ALA A 47 19.37 -1.37 -16.07
CA ALA A 47 18.70 -1.54 -14.79
C ALA A 47 17.61 -2.62 -14.86
N ARG A 48 16.85 -2.65 -15.97
CA ARG A 48 15.82 -3.67 -16.20
C ARG A 48 16.41 -5.07 -16.35
N ALA A 49 17.51 -5.20 -17.10
CA ALA A 49 18.20 -6.48 -17.32
C ALA A 49 18.77 -7.04 -16.00
N ILE A 50 19.39 -6.17 -15.20
CA ILE A 50 19.86 -6.51 -13.85
C ILE A 50 18.68 -6.93 -12.96
N GLY A 51 17.57 -6.18 -12.99
CA GLY A 51 16.37 -6.47 -12.19
C GLY A 51 15.61 -7.75 -12.54
N ASN A 52 15.97 -8.40 -13.65
CA ASN A 52 15.44 -9.72 -14.01
C ASN A 52 16.26 -10.86 -13.38
N GLN A 53 17.38 -10.56 -12.72
CA GLN A 53 18.14 -11.53 -11.94
C GLN A 53 17.48 -11.75 -10.57
N SER A 54 17.43 -13.01 -10.14
CA SER A 54 16.81 -13.41 -8.87
C SER A 54 17.59 -12.95 -7.64
N ILE A 55 18.92 -12.89 -7.75
CA ILE A 55 19.83 -12.50 -6.68
C ILE A 55 20.82 -11.48 -7.23
N LEU A 56 20.93 -10.35 -6.54
CA LEU A 56 21.92 -9.31 -6.82
C LEU A 56 22.91 -9.21 -5.66
N SER A 57 24.17 -8.96 -6.00
CA SER A 57 25.16 -8.59 -4.99
C SER A 57 24.85 -7.21 -4.40
N ASP A 58 25.26 -6.97 -3.16
CA ASP A 58 25.12 -5.64 -2.52
C ASP A 58 25.75 -4.52 -3.36
N THR A 59 26.85 -4.80 -4.05
CA THR A 59 27.49 -3.82 -4.95
C THR A 59 26.59 -3.46 -6.15
N THR A 60 25.84 -4.44 -6.66
CA THR A 60 24.92 -4.23 -7.79
C THR A 60 23.67 -3.49 -7.32
N VAL A 61 23.16 -3.83 -6.13
CA VAL A 61 22.05 -3.11 -5.49
C VAL A 61 22.45 -1.66 -5.19
N ALA A 62 23.65 -1.41 -4.68
CA ALA A 62 24.17 -0.06 -4.46
C ALA A 62 24.25 0.75 -5.77
N ALA A 63 24.67 0.13 -6.87
CA ALA A 63 24.68 0.80 -8.17
C ALA A 63 23.27 1.16 -8.66
N LEU A 64 22.28 0.30 -8.41
CA LEU A 64 20.87 0.60 -8.71
C LEU A 64 20.29 1.69 -7.77
N MET A 65 20.73 1.75 -6.52
CA MET A 65 20.29 2.77 -5.55
C MET A 65 20.63 4.18 -6.00
N GLU A 66 21.78 4.37 -6.68
CA GLU A 66 22.12 5.67 -7.27
C GLU A 66 21.13 6.09 -8.37
N LEU A 67 20.62 5.12 -9.13
CA LEU A 67 19.63 5.38 -10.20
C LEU A 67 18.23 5.70 -9.70
N ILE A 68 17.93 5.50 -8.41
CA ILE A 68 16.67 5.97 -7.82
C ILE A 68 16.58 7.51 -7.86
N LYS A 69 17.73 8.19 -7.95
CA LYS A 69 17.85 9.65 -8.07
C LYS A 69 18.19 10.11 -9.49
N ASP A 70 18.11 9.21 -10.48
CA ASP A 70 18.41 9.56 -11.88
C ASP A 70 17.48 10.67 -12.37
N GLU A 71 17.94 11.52 -13.28
CA GLU A 71 17.13 12.59 -13.88
C GLU A 71 15.94 12.05 -14.69
N ASP A 72 16.09 10.87 -15.30
CA ASP A 72 15.09 10.27 -16.16
C ASP A 72 14.12 9.36 -15.36
N SER A 73 12.83 9.60 -15.54
CA SER A 73 11.78 8.87 -14.80
C SER A 73 11.72 7.38 -15.14
N SER A 74 12.06 6.99 -16.38
CA SER A 74 12.07 5.59 -16.81
C SER A 74 13.25 4.83 -16.20
N VAL A 75 14.39 5.50 -16.04
CA VAL A 75 15.55 4.98 -15.32
C VAL A 75 15.22 4.77 -13.84
N ARG A 76 14.66 5.78 -13.16
CA ARG A 76 14.22 5.66 -11.75
C ARG A 76 13.24 4.49 -11.55
N SER A 77 12.25 4.37 -12.43
CA SER A 77 11.27 3.29 -12.39
C SER A 77 11.89 1.91 -12.55
N SER A 78 12.84 1.77 -13.48
CA SER A 78 13.53 0.51 -13.74
C SER A 78 14.43 0.11 -12.58
N ALA A 79 15.14 1.07 -11.97
CA ALA A 79 15.94 0.84 -10.77
C ALA A 79 15.10 0.41 -9.57
N ALA A 80 13.99 1.11 -9.31
CA ALA A 80 13.07 0.78 -8.22
C ALA A 80 12.45 -0.60 -8.37
N ARG A 81 12.09 -0.96 -9.61
CA ARG A 81 11.59 -2.30 -9.92
C ARG A 81 12.68 -3.35 -9.72
N ALA A 82 13.90 -3.09 -10.17
CA ALA A 82 15.02 -4.02 -10.03
C ALA A 82 15.35 -4.32 -8.56
N ILE A 83 15.40 -3.27 -7.72
CA ILE A 83 15.60 -3.39 -6.27
C ILE A 83 14.41 -4.11 -5.61
N GLY A 84 13.18 -3.70 -5.95
CA GLY A 84 11.97 -4.32 -5.40
C GLY A 84 11.71 -5.76 -5.87
N ASN A 85 12.36 -6.22 -6.94
CA ASN A 85 12.29 -7.61 -7.37
C ASN A 85 13.19 -8.54 -6.52
N GLN A 86 14.10 -7.97 -5.73
CA GLN A 86 14.92 -8.76 -4.81
C GLN A 86 14.06 -9.22 -3.63
N SER A 87 14.09 -10.53 -3.38
CA SER A 87 13.30 -11.16 -2.31
C SER A 87 13.70 -10.69 -0.92
N ILE A 88 15.01 -10.42 -0.73
CA ILE A 88 15.62 -9.94 0.50
C ILE A 88 16.61 -8.84 0.14
N LEU A 89 16.45 -7.67 0.75
CA LEU A 89 17.44 -6.61 0.77
C LEU A 89 18.17 -6.59 2.11
N SER A 90 19.44 -6.20 2.10
CA SER A 90 20.18 -5.94 3.33
C SER A 90 19.55 -4.78 4.12
N ASP A 91 19.61 -4.83 5.46
CA ASP A 91 19.09 -3.76 6.33
C ASP A 91 19.70 -2.39 5.97
N THR A 92 20.97 -2.36 5.56
CA THR A 92 21.64 -1.15 5.08
C THR A 92 20.95 -0.56 3.85
N THR A 93 20.56 -1.41 2.90
CA THR A 93 19.84 -0.98 1.69
C THR A 93 18.45 -0.47 2.04
N VAL A 94 17.72 -1.19 2.89
CA VAL A 94 16.40 -0.77 3.35
C VAL A 94 16.46 0.56 4.09
N ALA A 95 17.44 0.75 4.99
CA ALA A 95 17.66 2.01 5.69
C ALA A 95 17.98 3.17 4.72
N ALA A 96 18.75 2.91 3.66
CA ALA A 96 19.00 3.89 2.62
C ALA A 96 17.73 4.27 1.86
N LEU A 97 16.87 3.30 1.50
CA LEU A 97 15.57 3.55 0.89
C LEU A 97 14.65 4.36 1.81
N VAL A 98 14.61 4.06 3.11
CA VAL A 98 13.82 4.81 4.08
C VAL A 98 14.25 6.28 4.14
N LYS A 99 15.55 6.58 4.05
CA LYS A 99 16.05 7.96 3.96
C LYS A 99 15.54 8.68 2.70
N LEU A 100 15.40 7.98 1.57
CA LEU A 100 14.88 8.55 0.32
C LEU A 100 13.40 8.91 0.38
N LEU A 101 12.65 8.44 1.39
CA LEU A 101 11.28 8.90 1.63
C LEU A 101 11.23 10.38 2.04
N LYS A 102 12.35 10.97 2.46
CA LYS A 102 12.51 12.40 2.75
C LYS A 102 13.20 13.19 1.65
N HIS A 103 13.45 12.59 0.48
CA HIS A 103 14.07 13.29 -0.63
C HIS A 103 13.18 14.43 -1.13
N GLU A 104 13.76 15.51 -1.67
CA GLU A 104 12.99 16.68 -2.15
C GLU A 104 12.12 16.36 -3.38
N ASP A 105 12.62 15.52 -4.29
CA ASP A 105 11.89 15.05 -5.46
C ASP A 105 10.84 13.98 -5.08
N ARG A 106 9.57 14.27 -5.40
CA ARG A 106 8.41 13.40 -5.19
C ARG A 106 8.52 12.04 -5.91
N SER A 107 9.12 12.03 -7.10
CA SER A 107 9.35 10.82 -7.89
C SER A 107 10.34 9.89 -7.17
N VAL A 108 11.40 10.44 -6.58
CA VAL A 108 12.37 9.69 -5.77
C VAL A 108 11.67 9.05 -4.56
N ARG A 109 10.84 9.83 -3.83
CA ARG A 109 10.04 9.31 -2.70
C ARG A 109 9.12 8.16 -3.12
N TYR A 110 8.43 8.30 -4.26
CA TYR A 110 7.55 7.27 -4.82
C TYR A 110 8.27 5.96 -5.09
N TYR A 111 9.43 6.03 -5.75
CA TYR A 111 10.17 4.84 -6.14
C TYR A 111 10.85 4.16 -4.94
N ALA A 112 11.31 4.93 -3.96
CA ALA A 112 11.78 4.40 -2.69
C ALA A 112 10.68 3.64 -1.93
N ALA A 113 9.49 4.26 -1.78
CA ALA A 113 8.35 3.62 -1.12
C ALA A 113 7.91 2.33 -1.82
N ARG A 114 7.93 2.33 -3.17
CA ARG A 114 7.62 1.14 -3.96
C ARG A 114 8.64 0.01 -3.74
N ALA A 115 9.94 0.32 -3.71
CA ALA A 115 10.98 -0.68 -3.48
C ALA A 115 10.88 -1.30 -2.07
N ILE A 116 10.63 -0.47 -1.04
CA ILE A 116 10.39 -0.93 0.35
C ILE A 116 9.15 -1.82 0.42
N GLY A 117 8.03 -1.38 -0.17
CA GLY A 117 6.77 -2.12 -0.12
C GLY A 117 6.80 -3.47 -0.82
N ASN A 118 7.69 -3.66 -1.79
CA ASN A 118 7.89 -4.96 -2.42
C ASN A 118 8.69 -5.95 -1.57
N GLN A 119 9.28 -5.53 -0.44
CA GLN A 119 10.00 -6.43 0.45
C GLN A 119 9.02 -7.31 1.22
N SER A 120 9.33 -8.60 1.24
CA SER A 120 8.51 -9.62 1.90
C SER A 120 8.42 -9.41 3.42
N ILE A 121 9.54 -9.05 4.05
CA ILE A 121 9.65 -8.80 5.49
C ILE A 121 10.50 -7.54 5.69
N LEU A 122 10.06 -6.66 6.59
CA LEU A 122 10.85 -5.54 7.07
C LEU A 122 11.26 -5.82 8.52
N SER A 123 12.48 -5.43 8.89
CA SER A 123 12.95 -5.51 10.28
C SER A 123 12.12 -4.60 11.20
N ASP A 124 11.99 -4.98 12.48
CA ASP A 124 11.24 -4.18 13.47
C ASP A 124 11.76 -2.73 13.55
N THR A 125 13.06 -2.53 13.41
CA THR A 125 13.70 -1.20 13.35
C THR A 125 13.20 -0.39 12.14
N THR A 126 13.07 -1.03 10.98
CA THR A 126 12.54 -0.39 9.77
C THR A 126 11.08 -0.02 9.95
N VAL A 127 10.28 -0.95 10.48
CA VAL A 127 8.86 -0.72 10.79
C VAL A 127 8.69 0.46 11.73
N ALA A 128 9.44 0.48 12.84
CA ALA A 128 9.41 1.59 13.80
C ALA A 128 9.74 2.93 13.12
N THR A 129 10.76 2.94 12.26
CA THR A 129 11.13 4.15 11.51
C THR A 129 10.01 4.61 10.57
N LEU A 130 9.41 3.70 9.79
CA LEU A 130 8.30 4.04 8.88
C LEU A 130 7.06 4.52 9.64
N VAL A 131 6.76 3.95 10.81
CA VAL A 131 5.66 4.39 11.70
C VAL A 131 5.89 5.80 12.21
N GLU A 132 7.13 6.18 12.55
CA GLU A 132 7.45 7.57 12.89
C GLU A 132 7.31 8.51 11.68
N LEU A 133 7.63 8.05 10.47
CA LEU A 133 7.42 8.84 9.25
C LEU A 133 5.94 9.09 8.93
N ILE A 134 5.02 8.21 9.35
CA ILE A 134 3.57 8.48 9.24
C ILE A 134 3.15 9.67 10.13
N LYS A 135 3.96 10.05 11.11
CA LYS A 135 3.74 11.24 11.96
C LYS A 135 4.56 12.46 11.52
N ASP A 136 5.26 12.38 10.39
CA ASP A 136 6.07 13.51 9.90
C ASP A 136 5.16 14.72 9.62
N LYS A 137 5.71 15.93 9.74
CA LYS A 137 4.99 17.18 9.48
C LYS A 137 4.61 17.35 8.00
N ASP A 138 5.39 16.77 7.10
CA ASP A 138 5.17 16.82 5.66
C ASP A 138 4.18 15.72 5.21
N SER A 139 3.10 16.11 4.55
CA SER A 139 2.05 15.17 4.09
C SER A 139 2.54 14.17 3.05
N ASP A 140 3.50 14.55 2.20
CA ASP A 140 4.05 13.63 1.21
C ASP A 140 4.89 12.55 1.91
N ILE A 141 5.69 12.93 2.91
CA ILE A 141 6.46 11.95 3.70
C ILE A 141 5.52 10.96 4.39
N ARG A 142 4.45 11.45 5.01
CA ARG A 142 3.41 10.58 5.62
C ARG A 142 2.80 9.62 4.61
N TYR A 143 2.43 10.13 3.44
CA TYR A 143 1.85 9.34 2.34
C TYR A 143 2.79 8.22 1.88
N TYR A 144 4.05 8.53 1.60
CA TYR A 144 4.99 7.53 1.10
C TYR A 144 5.39 6.50 2.16
N ALA A 145 5.45 6.88 3.43
CA ALA A 145 5.65 5.94 4.53
C ALA A 145 4.47 4.97 4.69
N ALA A 146 3.24 5.49 4.68
CA ALA A 146 2.04 4.66 4.74
C ALA A 146 1.92 3.72 3.53
N ARG A 147 2.27 4.20 2.34
CA ARG A 147 2.29 3.38 1.14
C ARG A 147 3.36 2.29 1.18
N ALA A 148 4.54 2.58 1.72
CA ALA A 148 5.60 1.57 1.87
C ALA A 148 5.14 0.44 2.79
N ILE A 149 4.54 0.76 3.94
CA ILE A 149 3.98 -0.24 4.86
C ILE A 149 2.81 -0.98 4.20
N GLY A 150 1.82 -0.27 3.66
CA GLY A 150 0.61 -0.89 3.12
C GLY A 150 0.82 -1.75 1.88
N ASN A 151 1.93 -1.56 1.15
CA ASN A 151 2.27 -2.39 0.00
C ASN A 151 2.92 -3.73 0.38
N GLN A 152 3.35 -3.90 1.64
CA GLN A 152 3.91 -5.17 2.08
C GLN A 152 2.88 -6.28 1.96
N SER A 153 3.30 -7.43 1.43
CA SER A 153 2.44 -8.60 1.31
C SER A 153 2.10 -9.25 2.66
N ILE A 154 2.96 -9.07 3.67
CA ILE A 154 2.77 -9.59 5.02
C ILE A 154 3.14 -8.49 6.03
N LEU A 155 2.22 -8.16 6.93
CA LEU A 155 2.47 -7.25 8.04
C LEU A 155 2.67 -8.03 9.34
N SER A 156 3.78 -7.77 10.05
CA SER A 156 4.04 -8.36 11.36
C SER A 156 3.04 -7.85 12.41
N ASP A 157 2.84 -8.61 13.47
CA ASP A 157 1.97 -8.22 14.58
C ASP A 157 2.39 -6.88 15.20
N THR A 158 3.71 -6.64 15.27
CA THR A 158 4.29 -5.36 15.68
C THR A 158 3.83 -4.22 14.78
N THR A 159 3.90 -4.39 13.45
CA THR A 159 3.41 -3.38 12.50
C THR A 159 1.92 -3.12 12.66
N VAL A 160 1.12 -4.20 12.79
CA VAL A 160 -0.33 -4.10 12.97
C VAL A 160 -0.67 -3.31 14.24
N ALA A 161 -0.05 -3.65 15.37
CA ALA A 161 -0.26 -2.95 16.63
C ALA A 161 0.12 -1.47 16.55
N ALA A 162 1.23 -1.15 15.88
CA ALA A 162 1.66 0.23 15.66
C ALA A 162 0.66 1.03 14.79
N LEU A 163 0.18 0.45 13.69
CA LEU A 163 -0.83 1.08 12.84
C LEU A 163 -2.15 1.31 13.59
N ILE A 164 -2.60 0.35 14.39
CA ILE A 164 -3.80 0.48 15.23
C ILE A 164 -3.66 1.62 16.24
N LYS A 165 -2.47 1.82 16.81
CA LYS A 165 -2.20 2.97 17.68
C LYS A 165 -2.29 4.29 16.91
N LEU A 166 -1.77 4.35 15.68
CA LEU A 166 -1.84 5.54 14.83
C LEU A 166 -3.26 5.87 14.36
N LEU A 167 -4.13 4.88 14.21
CA LEU A 167 -5.56 5.11 13.95
C LEU A 167 -6.25 5.87 15.09
N LYS A 168 -5.68 5.85 16.30
CA LYS A 168 -6.14 6.60 17.47
C LYS A 168 -5.42 7.94 17.68
N HIS A 169 -4.53 8.33 16.76
CA HIS A 169 -3.75 9.56 16.87
C HIS A 169 -4.64 10.83 16.85
N GLU A 170 -4.23 11.89 17.52
CA GLU A 170 -5.00 13.16 17.59
C GLU A 170 -5.06 13.90 16.24
N ASP A 171 -3.96 13.86 15.48
CA ASP A 171 -3.87 14.42 14.13
C ASP A 171 -4.66 13.56 13.11
N ARG A 172 -5.62 14.20 12.43
CA ARG A 172 -6.48 13.58 11.41
C ARG A 172 -5.69 13.05 10.21
N SER A 173 -4.64 13.74 9.77
CA SER A 173 -3.81 13.31 8.65
C SER A 173 -2.99 12.07 9.01
N VAL A 174 -2.47 11.99 10.25
CA VAL A 174 -1.79 10.78 10.74
C VAL A 174 -2.75 9.59 10.76
N ARG A 175 -3.97 9.77 11.27
CA ARG A 175 -5.01 8.72 11.22
C ARG A 175 -5.32 8.29 9.79
N TYR A 176 -5.38 9.24 8.85
CA TYR A 176 -5.64 8.97 7.44
C TYR A 176 -4.59 8.06 6.80
N HIS A 177 -3.32 8.39 6.96
CA HIS A 177 -2.24 7.60 6.38
C HIS A 177 -2.08 6.24 7.07
N ALA A 178 -2.31 6.15 8.38
CA ALA A 178 -2.37 4.85 9.06
C ALA A 178 -3.48 3.95 8.51
N ALA A 179 -4.66 4.53 8.25
CA ALA A 179 -5.75 3.80 7.63
C ALA A 179 -5.45 3.41 6.18
N GLU A 180 -4.76 4.25 5.41
CA GLU A 180 -4.34 3.93 4.05
C GLU A 180 -3.37 2.74 4.02
N ALA A 181 -2.40 2.70 4.94
CA ALA A 181 -1.48 1.58 5.09
C ALA A 181 -2.22 0.27 5.38
N VAL A 182 -3.10 0.30 6.39
CA VAL A 182 -4.01 -0.82 6.71
C VAL A 182 -4.86 -1.24 5.52
N GLY A 183 -5.42 -0.25 4.81
CA GLY A 183 -6.35 -0.42 3.71
C GLY A 183 -5.76 -1.02 2.45
N ASN A 184 -4.45 -1.24 2.39
CA ASN A 184 -3.83 -1.93 1.27
C ASN A 184 -3.58 -3.42 1.56
N GLU A 185 -3.74 -3.88 2.81
CA GLU A 185 -3.59 -5.28 3.21
C GLU A 185 -4.99 -5.89 3.50
N PRO A 186 -5.47 -6.85 2.69
CA PRO A 186 -6.78 -7.49 2.84
C PRO A 186 -7.00 -8.31 4.12
N THR A 187 -6.00 -9.06 4.56
CA THR A 187 -6.10 -10.01 5.67
C THR A 187 -6.22 -9.31 7.03
N LEU A 188 -5.78 -8.05 7.11
CA LEU A 188 -5.86 -7.21 8.28
C LEU A 188 -7.24 -6.64 8.54
N ILE A 189 -8.16 -6.61 7.55
CA ILE A 189 -9.51 -6.12 7.79
C ILE A 189 -10.17 -6.90 8.93
N GLY A 190 -10.07 -8.23 8.93
CA GLY A 190 -10.65 -9.07 9.98
C GLY A 190 -10.04 -8.77 11.35
N ARG A 191 -8.71 -8.70 11.42
CA ARG A 191 -7.97 -8.41 12.67
C ARG A 191 -8.24 -7.00 13.20
N ILE A 192 -8.34 -6.01 12.31
CA ILE A 192 -8.59 -4.62 12.68
C ILE A 192 -10.04 -4.42 13.04
N ALA A 193 -10.96 -5.07 12.33
CA ALA A 193 -12.35 -5.17 12.74
C ALA A 193 -12.43 -5.74 14.16
N GLU A 194 -11.79 -6.86 14.47
CA GLU A 194 -11.75 -7.44 15.81
C GLU A 194 -11.17 -6.48 16.87
N VAL A 195 -10.02 -5.85 16.61
CA VAL A 195 -9.41 -4.91 17.57
C VAL A 195 -10.23 -3.62 17.75
N LEU A 196 -11.05 -3.26 16.77
CA LEU A 196 -12.03 -2.17 16.87
C LEU A 196 -13.38 -2.61 17.48
N GLY A 197 -13.54 -3.89 17.82
CA GLY A 197 -14.78 -4.43 18.39
C GLY A 197 -15.87 -4.74 17.35
N LEU A 198 -15.50 -5.08 16.12
CA LEU A 198 -16.37 -5.50 15.03
C LEU A 198 -16.23 -7.02 14.83
N SER A 199 -16.80 -7.82 15.71
CA SER A 199 -16.83 -9.29 15.56
C SER A 199 -17.75 -9.71 14.41
N ALA A 200 -17.35 -10.78 13.69
CA ALA A 200 -18.20 -11.37 12.66
C ALA A 200 -19.28 -12.24 13.31
N GLN A 201 -20.54 -11.99 12.98
CA GLN A 201 -21.62 -12.94 13.24
C GLN A 201 -21.69 -13.90 12.05
N SER A 202 -21.61 -15.21 12.31
CA SER A 202 -21.83 -16.20 11.26
C SER A 202 -23.27 -16.09 10.75
N GLN A 203 -23.49 -16.44 9.48
CA GLN A 203 -24.80 -16.38 8.80
C GLN A 203 -25.93 -17.17 9.51
N SER A 204 -25.61 -17.93 10.56
CA SER A 204 -26.49 -18.83 11.29
C SER A 204 -26.85 -18.38 12.71
N GLN A 205 -26.34 -17.25 13.20
CA GLN A 205 -26.64 -16.78 14.56
C GLN A 205 -27.51 -15.52 14.58
N THR A 206 -28.52 -15.54 15.44
CA THR A 206 -29.31 -14.35 15.82
C THR A 206 -28.40 -13.26 16.39
N PRO A 207 -28.70 -11.96 16.21
CA PRO A 207 -27.80 -10.87 16.60
C PRO A 207 -27.57 -10.82 18.12
N GLY A 208 -26.52 -11.50 18.57
CA GLY A 208 -26.07 -11.51 19.96
C GLY A 208 -24.97 -10.46 20.18
N ALA A 209 -25.25 -9.50 21.07
CA ALA A 209 -24.34 -8.46 21.57
C ALA A 209 -23.67 -7.58 20.48
N THR A 210 -24.42 -6.68 19.88
CA THR A 210 -23.88 -5.62 19.01
C THR A 210 -22.96 -4.69 19.82
N GLN A 211 -21.65 -4.73 19.54
CA GLN A 211 -20.69 -3.84 20.21
C GLN A 211 -20.89 -2.39 19.73
N THR A 212 -20.82 -1.43 20.65
CA THR A 212 -20.83 -0.01 20.31
C THR A 212 -19.43 0.41 19.87
N LEU A 213 -19.29 0.88 18.63
CA LEU A 213 -18.08 1.53 18.14
C LEU A 213 -17.91 2.85 18.87
N ARG A 214 -17.03 2.86 19.87
CA ARG A 214 -16.59 4.08 20.56
C ARG A 214 -15.48 4.74 19.75
N HIS A 215 -15.49 6.07 19.70
CA HIS A 215 -14.50 6.88 19.00
C HIS A 215 -14.63 6.80 17.47
N ILE A 216 -15.84 7.05 16.96
CA ILE A 216 -16.16 7.14 15.52
C ILE A 216 -15.14 7.95 14.69
N GLN A 217 -14.51 8.96 15.28
CA GLN A 217 -13.43 9.76 14.67
C GLN A 217 -12.19 8.96 14.23
N HIS A 218 -11.98 7.76 14.79
CA HIS A 218 -10.91 6.83 14.41
C HIS A 218 -11.33 5.91 13.26
N ILE A 219 -12.63 5.81 12.97
CA ILE A 219 -13.22 4.94 11.94
C ILE A 219 -13.34 5.68 10.61
N GLU A 220 -13.49 7.01 10.58
CA GLU A 220 -13.58 7.80 9.35
C GLU A 220 -12.52 7.41 8.29
N PRO A 221 -11.22 7.32 8.63
CA PRO A 221 -10.22 7.04 7.62
C PRO A 221 -10.13 5.55 7.27
N LEU A 222 -10.39 4.67 8.25
CA LEU A 222 -10.56 3.23 8.05
C LEU A 222 -11.74 2.89 7.15
N TYR A 223 -12.82 3.67 7.22
CA TYR A 223 -14.00 3.52 6.38
C TYR A 223 -13.68 3.79 4.91
N LYS A 224 -12.88 4.82 4.61
CA LYS A 224 -12.40 5.06 3.24
C LYS A 224 -11.57 3.89 2.72
N SER A 225 -10.72 3.33 3.58
CA SER A 225 -9.94 2.13 3.26
C SER A 225 -10.82 0.89 3.04
N PHE A 226 -11.82 0.67 3.90
CA PHE A 226 -12.80 -0.39 3.72
C PHE A 226 -13.66 -0.19 2.48
N LEU A 227 -14.04 1.04 2.10
CA LEU A 227 -14.73 1.31 0.84
C LEU A 227 -13.85 0.96 -0.38
N ARG A 228 -12.57 1.40 -0.38
CA ARG A 228 -11.61 1.06 -1.45
C ARG A 228 -11.41 -0.45 -1.58
N GLN A 229 -11.36 -1.17 -0.47
CA GLN A 229 -11.21 -2.62 -0.48
C GLN A 229 -12.51 -3.36 -0.80
N GLY A 230 -13.67 -2.90 -0.32
CA GLY A 230 -14.99 -3.45 -0.64
C GLY A 230 -15.26 -3.43 -2.13
N PHE A 231 -14.73 -2.43 -2.81
CA PHE A 231 -14.68 -2.40 -4.27
C PHE A 231 -13.78 -3.51 -4.88
N LYS A 232 -12.54 -3.69 -4.39
CA LYS A 232 -11.62 -4.72 -4.89
C LYS A 232 -12.05 -6.16 -4.58
N GLN A 233 -12.74 -6.36 -3.46
CA GLN A 233 -13.11 -7.67 -2.90
C GLN A 233 -14.62 -7.94 -2.94
N GLN A 234 -15.40 -7.06 -3.57
CA GLN A 234 -16.86 -7.18 -3.73
C GLN A 234 -17.64 -7.35 -2.41
N PHE A 235 -17.21 -6.69 -1.33
CA PHE A 235 -17.95 -6.70 -0.07
C PHE A 235 -18.82 -5.45 0.09
N SER A 236 -20.00 -5.59 0.70
CA SER A 236 -20.97 -4.50 0.82
C SER A 236 -20.88 -3.79 2.18
N LEU A 237 -21.07 -2.47 2.19
CA LEU A 237 -20.92 -1.64 3.38
C LEU A 237 -22.13 -0.71 3.52
N TYR A 238 -22.82 -0.79 4.66
CA TYR A 238 -24.05 -0.05 4.93
C TYR A 238 -23.95 0.77 6.21
N ASN A 239 -24.56 1.95 6.19
CA ASN A 239 -24.65 2.85 7.33
C ASN A 239 -26.11 3.30 7.50
N SER A 240 -26.67 3.10 8.70
CA SER A 240 -27.98 3.62 9.12
C SER A 240 -27.81 4.59 10.30
N ASP A 241 -28.93 5.12 10.82
CA ASP A 241 -28.98 6.09 11.91
C ASP A 241 -28.25 5.69 13.20
N SER A 242 -27.94 4.42 13.39
CA SER A 242 -27.24 3.94 14.57
C SER A 242 -26.42 2.68 14.31
N LEU A 243 -26.30 2.22 13.06
CA LEU A 243 -25.76 0.90 12.75
C LEU A 243 -24.82 0.93 11.53
N LEU A 244 -23.62 0.38 11.71
CA LEU A 244 -22.68 0.04 10.64
C LEU A 244 -22.81 -1.45 10.34
N ILE A 245 -22.95 -1.81 9.05
CA ILE A 245 -22.95 -3.21 8.59
C ILE A 245 -21.86 -3.40 7.55
N ILE A 246 -20.98 -4.37 7.76
CA ILE A 246 -19.98 -4.83 6.78
C ILE A 246 -20.36 -6.26 6.39
N ASN A 247 -20.75 -6.48 5.14
CA ASN A 247 -21.07 -7.80 4.61
C ASN A 247 -19.91 -8.28 3.74
N GLN A 248 -19.16 -9.27 4.23
CA GLN A 248 -18.01 -9.88 3.55
C GLN A 248 -18.23 -11.38 3.36
N SER A 249 -17.40 -12.03 2.53
CA SER A 249 -17.41 -13.50 2.39
C SER A 249 -17.19 -14.23 3.72
N SER A 250 -16.50 -13.61 4.67
CA SER A 250 -16.29 -14.13 6.03
C SER A 250 -17.52 -14.01 6.94
N GLY A 251 -18.62 -13.41 6.48
CA GLY A 251 -19.84 -13.20 7.24
C GLY A 251 -20.21 -11.72 7.44
N LEU A 252 -21.29 -11.52 8.19
CA LEU A 252 -21.87 -10.21 8.46
C LEU A 252 -21.27 -9.63 9.75
N ARG A 253 -20.75 -8.40 9.70
CA ARG A 253 -20.28 -7.65 10.87
C ARG A 253 -21.22 -6.48 11.12
N MET A 254 -21.67 -6.30 12.35
CA MET A 254 -22.60 -5.23 12.74
C MET A 254 -22.08 -4.49 13.97
N ALA A 255 -22.18 -3.17 13.99
CA ALA A 255 -21.87 -2.39 15.17
C ALA A 255 -22.72 -1.14 15.33
N LEU A 256 -23.01 -0.80 16.59
CA LEU A 256 -23.75 0.40 16.93
C LEU A 256 -22.82 1.62 16.87
N LEU A 257 -23.28 2.68 16.21
CA LEU A 257 -22.59 3.97 16.16
C LEU A 257 -22.84 4.74 17.47
N ASP A 258 -21.78 5.35 18.02
CA ASP A 258 -21.90 6.24 19.16
C ASP A 258 -22.62 7.58 18.82
N LYS A 259 -22.76 8.46 19.81
CA LYS A 259 -23.49 9.73 19.67
C LYS A 259 -22.88 10.70 18.63
N ASN A 260 -21.67 10.47 18.15
CA ASN A 260 -20.96 11.35 17.21
C ASN A 260 -21.09 10.90 15.74
N LYS A 261 -22.22 10.28 15.39
CA LYS A 261 -22.52 9.67 14.08
C LYS A 261 -22.54 10.62 12.88
N ASP A 262 -22.71 11.92 13.08
CA ASP A 262 -22.82 12.88 11.97
C ASP A 262 -21.47 13.14 11.29
N ALA A 263 -20.38 13.17 12.06
CA ALA A 263 -19.03 13.24 11.51
C ALA A 263 -18.75 12.04 10.60
N PHE A 264 -19.14 10.83 11.03
CA PHE A 264 -19.03 9.61 10.23
C PHE A 264 -19.76 9.71 8.89
N ARG A 265 -21.01 10.22 8.89
CA ARG A 265 -21.80 10.39 7.67
C ARG A 265 -21.15 11.33 6.67
N VAL A 266 -20.58 12.45 7.14
CA VAL A 266 -19.84 13.38 6.27
C VAL A 266 -18.63 12.70 5.64
N SER A 267 -17.88 11.93 6.44
CA SER A 267 -16.74 11.15 5.95
C SER A 267 -17.12 10.10 4.92
N VAL A 268 -18.24 9.40 5.15
CA VAL A 268 -18.83 8.43 4.23
C VAL A 268 -19.13 9.10 2.89
N ARG A 269 -19.88 10.20 2.90
CA ARG A 269 -20.23 10.94 1.68
C ARG A 269 -19.00 11.48 0.94
N ASN A 270 -18.02 12.01 1.66
CA ASN A 270 -16.77 12.49 1.07
C ASN A 270 -15.96 11.37 0.42
N GLY A 271 -15.83 10.22 1.10
CA GLY A 271 -15.19 9.04 0.54
C GLY A 271 -15.93 8.52 -0.71
N GLN A 272 -17.27 8.58 -0.69
CA GLN A 272 -18.07 8.20 -1.84
C GLN A 272 -17.86 9.12 -3.05
N ARG A 273 -17.83 10.43 -2.81
CA ARG A 273 -17.57 11.43 -3.86
C ARG A 273 -16.18 11.27 -4.46
N GLU A 274 -15.14 11.15 -3.64
CA GLU A 274 -13.76 10.95 -4.11
C GLU A 274 -13.62 9.70 -4.98
N LEU A 275 -14.25 8.58 -4.59
CA LEU A 275 -14.23 7.34 -5.37
C LEU A 275 -15.00 7.46 -6.69
N ARG A 276 -16.12 8.20 -6.70
CA ARG A 276 -16.86 8.50 -7.92
C ARG A 276 -16.02 9.33 -8.88
N GLU A 277 -15.36 10.37 -8.39
CA GLU A 277 -14.49 11.24 -9.21
C GLU A 277 -13.26 10.51 -9.75
N ALA A 278 -12.67 9.59 -8.97
CA ALA A 278 -11.46 8.87 -9.36
C ALA A 278 -11.70 7.66 -10.28
N TYR A 279 -12.88 7.04 -10.23
CA TYR A 279 -13.14 5.76 -10.89
C TYR A 279 -14.48 5.70 -11.65
N ASP A 280 -15.19 6.83 -11.78
CA ASP A 280 -16.52 6.96 -12.42
C ASP A 280 -17.57 5.98 -11.85
N TYR A 281 -17.45 5.71 -10.54
CA TYR A 281 -18.18 4.63 -9.88
C TYR A 281 -19.37 5.14 -9.06
N LEU A 282 -20.56 4.57 -9.31
CA LEU A 282 -21.75 4.77 -8.49
C LEU A 282 -21.65 3.88 -7.25
N ILE A 283 -21.30 4.45 -6.10
CA ILE A 283 -21.43 3.74 -4.84
C ILE A 283 -22.92 3.56 -4.54
N TRP A 284 -23.28 2.32 -4.23
CA TRP A 284 -24.58 1.73 -3.89
C TRP A 284 -25.74 2.72 -3.65
N GLU A 285 -26.92 2.39 -4.20
CA GLU A 285 -28.17 3.14 -3.99
C GLU A 285 -28.41 3.44 -2.50
N SER A 286 -28.87 4.67 -2.23
CA SER A 286 -29.28 5.11 -0.89
C SER A 286 -30.33 4.15 -0.30
N LEU A 287 -30.11 3.68 0.92
CA LEU A 287 -31.11 2.96 1.73
C LEU A 287 -31.84 3.90 2.70
N GLU A 288 -31.82 5.22 2.44
CA GLU A 288 -32.55 6.21 3.24
C GLU A 288 -34.04 5.83 3.30
N GLY A 289 -34.59 5.78 4.52
CA GLY A 289 -35.99 5.42 4.78
C GLY A 289 -36.25 3.94 5.07
N MET A 290 -35.26 3.05 4.94
CA MET A 290 -35.41 1.63 5.31
C MET A 290 -35.03 1.38 6.78
N SER A 291 -35.83 0.59 7.49
CA SER A 291 -35.54 0.12 8.85
C SER A 291 -34.33 -0.83 8.87
N SER A 292 -33.68 -0.97 10.03
CA SER A 292 -32.52 -1.86 10.16
C SER A 292 -32.84 -3.32 9.83
N GLN A 293 -34.07 -3.78 10.08
CA GLN A 293 -34.52 -5.12 9.69
C GLN A 293 -34.70 -5.27 8.17
N GLU A 294 -35.27 -4.28 7.50
CA GLU A 294 -35.43 -4.29 6.03
C GLU A 294 -34.07 -4.26 5.33
N GLN A 295 -33.12 -3.50 5.86
CA GLN A 295 -31.74 -3.47 5.36
C GLN A 295 -31.08 -4.84 5.48
N VAL A 296 -31.17 -5.51 6.65
CA VAL A 296 -30.62 -6.86 6.83
C VAL A 296 -31.30 -7.88 5.91
N SER A 297 -32.63 -7.87 5.83
CA SER A 297 -33.40 -8.83 5.01
C SER A 297 -33.12 -8.72 3.52
N ARG A 298 -32.89 -7.50 3.00
CA ARG A 298 -32.59 -7.26 1.57
C ARG A 298 -31.29 -7.93 1.11
N PHE A 299 -30.34 -8.15 2.02
CA PHE A 299 -29.03 -8.71 1.68
C PHE A 299 -28.87 -10.18 2.07
N VAL A 300 -29.63 -10.68 3.05
CA VAL A 300 -29.76 -12.12 3.28
C VAL A 300 -30.41 -12.82 2.07
N GLY A 301 -31.26 -12.12 1.31
CA GLY A 301 -31.97 -12.66 0.14
C GLY A 301 -31.28 -12.54 -1.22
N ARG A 302 -30.11 -11.89 -1.32
CA ARG A 302 -29.32 -11.81 -2.56
C ARG A 302 -28.12 -12.76 -2.47
N LEU A 303 -28.41 -14.05 -2.55
CA LEU A 303 -27.47 -15.12 -2.87
C LEU A 303 -27.31 -15.24 -4.39
#